data_AF-A0A7R8ZSI8-F1
#
_entry.id   AF-A0A7R8ZSI8-F1
#
_cell.length_a   1.000
_cell.length_b   1.000
_cell.length_c   1.000
_cell.angle_alpha   90.00
_cell.angle_beta   90.00
_cell.angle_gamma   90.00
#
_symmetry.space_group_name_H-M   'P 1'
#
loop_
_entity.id
_entity.type
_entity.pdbx_description
1 polymer ?
#
loop_
_entity_poly.entity_id
_entity_poly.type
_entity_poly.pdbx_seq_one_letter_code
_entity_poly.pdbx_strand_id
1 'polypeptide(L)'
;MKGPGLERRLRDLRIFRIFEGTNDILRLFVALTGIQYAGGHLRELQKALKNPAANLGIILDRELVIHEQFLLNRLADAAIEIYAMSCVLSRASRAQQRKDHSAQIEKNMAQVYCSEASDRIQLNLTALKSGIQRQNFKQMTEISNEICEVGGVVQNNPVGF
;
A
#
# COMPACT_ATOMS: atom_id res chain seq x y z
N MET A 1 24.59 13.29 21.51
CA MET A 1 25.38 12.19 20.90
C MET A 1 25.57 12.46 19.40
N LYS A 2 26.63 13.19 19.00
CA LYS A 2 27.00 13.43 17.57
C LYS A 2 28.07 12.44 17.05
N GLY A 3 28.58 11.54 17.88
CA GLY A 3 29.81 10.77 17.67
C GLY A 3 29.86 9.84 16.44
N PRO A 4 28.86 8.99 16.16
CA PRO A 4 28.96 8.01 15.08
C PRO A 4 28.40 8.49 13.72
N GLY A 5 27.94 9.75 13.61
CA GLY A 5 27.36 10.28 12.37
C GLY A 5 26.02 9.65 11.93
N LEU A 6 25.46 8.70 12.69
CA LEU A 6 24.15 8.08 12.42
C LEU A 6 23.03 9.11 12.35
N GLU A 7 23.03 10.09 13.25
CA GLU A 7 22.08 11.19 13.27
C GLU A 7 22.07 11.95 11.93
N ARG A 8 23.24 12.23 11.35
CA ARG A 8 23.37 12.84 10.01
C ARG A 8 22.74 11.97 8.95
N ARG A 9 23.08 10.67 8.90
CA ARG A 9 22.48 9.74 7.94
C ARG A 9 20.96 9.67 8.06
N LEU A 10 20.41 9.69 9.27
CA LEU A 10 18.96 9.70 9.49
C LEU A 10 18.29 10.99 8.96
N ARG A 11 18.93 12.15 9.13
CA ARG A 11 18.44 13.41 8.53
C ARG A 11 18.49 13.35 7.01
N ASP A 12 19.60 12.86 6.45
CA ASP A 12 19.79 12.75 5.01
C ASP A 12 18.78 11.79 4.38
N LEU A 13 18.45 10.67 5.05
CA LEU A 13 17.50 9.68 4.55
C LEU A 13 16.04 10.20 4.47
N ARG A 14 15.70 11.28 5.17
CA ARG A 14 14.32 11.79 5.24
C ARG A 14 13.81 12.28 3.88
N ILE A 15 14.68 12.84 3.05
CA ILE A 15 14.31 13.44 1.74
C ILE A 15 13.94 12.38 0.71
N PHE A 16 14.50 11.17 0.79
CA PHE A 16 14.25 10.07 -0.17
C PHE A 16 12.82 9.52 -0.12
N ARG A 17 12.00 9.94 0.84
CA ARG A 17 10.56 9.62 0.89
C ARG A 17 9.67 10.69 0.23
N ILE A 18 10.26 11.80 -0.20
CA ILE A 18 9.58 13.01 -0.72
C ILE A 18 10.04 13.32 -2.13
N PHE A 19 11.36 13.30 -2.35
CA PHE A 19 11.99 13.61 -3.64
C PHE A 19 11.73 12.49 -4.65
N GLU A 20 11.71 12.83 -5.96
CA GLU A 20 11.36 11.93 -7.08
C GLU A 20 9.95 11.35 -7.02
N GLY A 21 9.03 12.14 -6.47
CA GLY A 21 7.65 11.74 -6.21
C GLY A 21 7.48 11.30 -4.77
N THR A 22 6.54 11.92 -4.06
CA THR A 22 6.29 11.53 -2.67
C THR A 22 5.81 10.09 -2.63
N ASN A 23 6.26 9.33 -1.62
CA ASN A 23 5.88 7.93 -1.53
C ASN A 23 4.36 7.72 -1.47
N ASP A 24 3.59 8.71 -0.99
CA ASP A 24 2.12 8.68 -0.98
C ASP A 24 1.56 8.72 -2.42
N ILE A 25 2.07 9.60 -3.28
CA ILE A 25 1.67 9.67 -4.69
C ILE A 25 2.12 8.42 -5.46
N LEU A 26 3.34 7.95 -5.22
CA LEU A 26 3.85 6.74 -5.85
C LEU A 26 3.03 5.49 -5.48
N ARG A 27 2.52 5.40 -4.24
CA ARG A 27 1.59 4.33 -3.85
C ARG A 27 0.28 4.39 -4.63
N LEU A 28 -0.33 5.57 -4.72
CA LEU A 28 -1.54 5.75 -5.52
C LEU A 28 -1.29 5.36 -6.98
N PHE A 29 -0.14 5.74 -7.54
CA PHE A 29 0.26 5.35 -8.89
C PHE A 29 0.34 3.81 -9.05
N VAL A 30 1.05 3.12 -8.15
CA VAL A 30 1.16 1.64 -8.18
C VAL A 30 -0.22 0.98 -8.16
N ALA A 31 -1.09 1.39 -7.24
CA ALA A 31 -2.44 0.82 -7.12
C ALA A 31 -3.28 1.11 -8.38
N LEU A 32 -3.32 2.36 -8.84
CA LEU A 32 -4.15 2.78 -9.97
C LEU A 32 -3.68 2.15 -11.28
N THR A 33 -2.38 2.10 -11.55
CA THR A 33 -1.83 1.44 -12.74
C THR A 33 -2.14 -0.06 -12.73
N GLY A 34 -2.03 -0.73 -11.57
CA GLY A 34 -2.41 -2.13 -11.41
C GLY A 34 -3.89 -2.38 -11.70
N ILE A 35 -4.78 -1.55 -11.13
CA ILE A 35 -6.22 -1.62 -11.37
C ILE A 35 -6.55 -1.31 -12.83
N GLN A 36 -5.89 -0.34 -13.46
CA GLN A 36 -6.13 0.00 -14.87
C GLN A 36 -5.84 -1.20 -15.79
N TYR A 37 -4.74 -1.92 -15.52
CA TYR A 37 -4.39 -3.13 -16.25
C TYR A 37 -5.42 -4.26 -16.02
N ALA A 38 -5.75 -4.56 -14.76
CA ALA A 38 -6.74 -5.58 -14.42
C ALA A 38 -8.14 -5.24 -14.99
N GLY A 39 -8.54 -3.97 -14.90
CA GLY A 39 -9.80 -3.44 -15.41
C GLY A 39 -9.90 -3.48 -16.94
N GLY A 40 -8.78 -3.49 -17.66
CA GLY A 40 -8.74 -3.75 -19.11
C GLY A 40 -9.18 -5.18 -19.43
N HIS A 41 -8.60 -6.17 -18.74
CA HIS A 41 -8.94 -7.58 -18.89
C HIS A 41 -10.38 -7.88 -18.43
N LEU A 42 -10.83 -7.24 -17.34
CA LEU A 42 -12.21 -7.36 -16.88
C LEU A 42 -13.22 -6.78 -17.86
N ARG A 43 -12.86 -5.74 -18.64
CA ARG A 43 -13.72 -5.22 -19.72
C ARG A 43 -13.84 -6.20 -20.89
N GLU A 44 -12.77 -6.92 -21.21
CA GLU A 44 -12.80 -7.98 -22.22
C GLU A 44 -13.66 -9.16 -21.74
N LEU A 45 -13.49 -9.56 -20.47
CA LEU A 45 -14.34 -10.57 -19.82
C LEU A 45 -15.81 -10.13 -19.74
N GLN A 46 -16.08 -8.87 -19.39
CA GLN A 46 -17.42 -8.29 -19.35
C GLN A 46 -18.07 -8.25 -20.74
N LYS A 47 -17.29 -7.96 -21.79
CA LYS A 47 -17.75 -8.04 -23.19
C LYS A 47 -18.05 -9.48 -23.61
N ALA A 48 -17.31 -10.46 -23.09
CA ALA A 48 -17.56 -11.89 -23.31
C ALA A 48 -18.77 -12.42 -22.51
N LEU A 49 -19.06 -11.83 -21.35
CA LEU A 49 -20.19 -12.19 -20.47
C LEU A 49 -21.49 -11.43 -20.78
N LYS A 50 -21.62 -10.82 -21.96
CA LYS A 50 -22.75 -9.96 -22.36
C LYS A 50 -24.11 -10.67 -22.30
N ASN A 51 -24.75 -10.57 -21.15
CA ASN A 51 -26.20 -10.40 -21.03
C ASN A 51 -26.48 -8.96 -20.57
N PRO A 52 -27.40 -8.21 -21.19
CA PRO A 52 -27.35 -6.74 -21.22
C PRO A 52 -28.01 -6.02 -20.02
N ALA A 53 -28.73 -6.72 -19.15
CA ALA A 53 -29.56 -6.09 -18.12
C ALA A 53 -28.84 -5.76 -16.78
N ALA A 54 -27.61 -6.24 -16.55
CA ALA A 54 -27.00 -6.20 -15.22
C ALA A 54 -25.91 -5.11 -14.99
N ASN A 55 -25.57 -4.31 -16.01
CA ASN A 55 -24.23 -3.71 -16.07
C ASN A 55 -24.12 -2.18 -16.06
N LEU A 56 -25.10 -1.46 -15.50
CA LEU A 56 -24.93 -0.02 -15.27
C LEU A 56 -23.95 0.29 -14.10
N GLY A 57 -23.76 -0.65 -13.16
CA GLY A 57 -22.96 -0.42 -11.95
C GLY A 57 -21.43 -0.43 -12.12
N ILE A 58 -20.88 -1.19 -13.09
CA ILE A 58 -19.42 -1.43 -13.19
C ILE A 58 -18.70 -0.33 -14.02
N ILE A 59 -19.43 0.36 -14.91
CA ILE A 59 -18.85 1.39 -15.78
C ILE A 59 -18.75 2.74 -15.06
N LEU A 60 -19.65 3.02 -14.13
CA LEU A 60 -19.65 4.25 -13.31
C LEU A 60 -18.56 4.25 -12.21
N ASP A 61 -17.96 3.08 -11.90
CA ASP A 61 -17.03 2.91 -10.77
C ASP A 61 -15.59 3.39 -11.06
N ARG A 62 -15.24 3.69 -12.32
CA ARG A 62 -13.86 4.09 -12.68
C ARG A 62 -13.45 5.46 -12.15
N GLU A 63 -14.37 6.40 -12.07
CA GLU A 63 -14.11 7.70 -11.45
C GLU A 63 -14.15 7.61 -9.92
N LEU A 64 -14.95 6.68 -9.36
CA LEU A 64 -15.13 6.49 -7.92
C LEU A 64 -13.87 5.91 -7.24
N VAL A 65 -13.18 4.95 -7.87
CA VAL A 65 -12.00 4.30 -7.26
C VAL A 65 -10.83 5.28 -7.04
N ILE A 66 -10.69 6.31 -7.87
CA ILE A 66 -9.60 7.30 -7.75
C ILE A 66 -9.68 8.05 -6.41
N HIS A 67 -10.90 8.26 -5.90
CA HIS A 67 -11.14 8.98 -4.65
C HIS A 67 -11.02 8.10 -3.39
N GLU A 68 -10.89 6.78 -3.54
CA GLU A 68 -10.76 5.82 -2.44
C GLU A 68 -9.30 5.69 -1.95
N GLN A 69 -8.65 6.82 -1.65
CA GLN A 69 -7.21 6.90 -1.36
C GLN A 69 -6.76 6.00 -0.20
N PHE A 70 -7.61 5.81 0.82
CA PHE A 70 -7.33 4.89 1.92
C PHE A 70 -7.24 3.43 1.47
N LEU A 71 -8.09 3.01 0.53
CA LEU A 71 -8.07 1.67 -0.04
C LEU A 71 -6.92 1.50 -1.02
N LEU A 72 -6.66 2.52 -1.85
CA LEU A 72 -5.54 2.53 -2.79
C LEU A 72 -4.19 2.39 -2.09
N ASN A 73 -3.98 3.07 -0.96
CA ASN A 73 -2.75 2.92 -0.18
C ASN A 73 -2.55 1.49 0.34
N ARG A 74 -3.60 0.87 0.90
CA ARG A 74 -3.53 -0.53 1.36
C ARG A 74 -3.25 -1.52 0.23
N LEU A 75 -3.86 -1.30 -0.94
CA LEU A 75 -3.62 -2.12 -2.12
C LEU A 75 -2.17 -1.97 -2.62
N ALA A 76 -1.66 -0.74 -2.63
CA ALA A 76 -0.28 -0.46 -3.01
C ALA A 76 0.73 -1.13 -2.06
N ASP A 77 0.51 -1.04 -0.74
CA ASP A 77 1.38 -1.68 0.24
C ASP A 77 1.41 -3.21 0.07
N ALA A 78 0.26 -3.84 -0.18
CA ALA A 78 0.21 -5.27 -0.50
C ALA A 78 0.97 -5.60 -1.79
N ALA A 79 0.82 -4.78 -2.84
CA ALA A 79 1.54 -4.98 -4.11
C ALA A 79 3.06 -4.86 -3.97
N ILE A 80 3.53 -3.87 -3.18
CA ILE A 80 4.96 -3.67 -2.90
C ILE A 80 5.55 -4.89 -2.18
N GLU A 81 4.84 -5.44 -1.18
CA GLU A 81 5.29 -6.64 -0.46
C GLU A 81 5.33 -7.87 -1.37
N ILE A 82 4.33 -8.08 -2.22
CA ILE A 82 4.30 -9.21 -3.18
C ILE A 82 5.49 -9.11 -4.14
N TYR A 83 5.81 -7.90 -4.62
CA TYR A 83 6.96 -7.69 -5.49
C TYR A 83 8.27 -7.98 -4.75
N ALA A 84 8.44 -7.46 -3.54
CA ALA A 84 9.62 -7.71 -2.72
C ALA A 84 9.81 -9.21 -2.40
N MET A 85 8.73 -9.93 -2.05
CA MET A 85 8.75 -11.39 -1.87
C MET A 85 9.25 -12.11 -3.12
N SER A 86 8.72 -11.73 -4.29
CA SER A 86 9.10 -12.32 -5.58
C SER A 86 10.60 -12.09 -5.87
N CYS A 87 11.11 -10.89 -5.59
CA CYS A 87 12.53 -10.55 -5.76
C CYS A 87 13.44 -11.37 -4.83
N VAL A 88 13.13 -11.47 -3.53
CA VAL A 88 13.99 -12.21 -2.59
C VAL A 88 13.95 -13.71 -2.82
N LEU A 89 12.78 -14.27 -3.18
CA LEU A 89 12.66 -15.68 -3.54
C LEU A 89 13.43 -16.00 -4.81
N SER A 90 13.33 -15.16 -5.84
CA SER A 90 14.09 -15.31 -7.09
C SER A 90 15.60 -15.27 -6.83
N ARG A 91 16.07 -14.32 -6.02
CA ARG A 91 17.47 -14.20 -5.62
C ARG A 91 17.96 -15.44 -4.86
N ALA A 92 17.26 -15.84 -3.80
CA ALA A 92 17.66 -16.97 -2.97
C ALA A 92 17.63 -18.29 -3.75
N SER A 93 16.62 -18.49 -4.60
CA SER A 93 16.52 -19.67 -5.47
C SER A 93 17.68 -19.75 -6.44
N ARG A 94 18.07 -18.61 -7.04
CA ARG A 94 19.23 -18.55 -7.94
C ARG A 94 20.54 -18.85 -7.22
N ALA A 95 20.74 -18.31 -6.02
CA ALA A 95 21.93 -18.60 -5.21
C ALA A 95 22.03 -20.10 -4.87
N GLN A 96 20.89 -20.73 -4.55
CA GLN A 96 20.82 -22.17 -4.32
C GLN A 96 21.14 -23.00 -5.57
N GLN A 97 20.59 -22.63 -6.73
CA GLN A 97 20.87 -23.32 -7.99
C GLN A 97 22.35 -23.27 -8.38
N ARG A 98 23.01 -22.13 -8.13
CA ARG A 98 24.44 -21.92 -8.40
C ARG A 98 25.35 -22.54 -7.33
N LYS A 99 24.77 -23.01 -6.22
CA LYS A 99 25.49 -23.51 -5.03
C LYS A 99 26.45 -22.45 -4.46
N ASP A 100 26.00 -21.20 -4.44
CA ASP A 100 26.77 -20.10 -3.88
C ASP A 100 27.00 -20.31 -2.38
N HIS A 101 28.14 -19.86 -1.85
CA HIS A 101 28.47 -19.98 -0.42
C HIS A 101 27.45 -19.27 0.50
N SER A 102 26.77 -18.24 -0.01
CA SER A 102 25.72 -17.48 0.68
C SER A 102 24.32 -18.09 0.56
N ALA A 103 24.13 -19.16 -0.22
CA ALA A 103 22.80 -19.68 -0.54
C ALA A 103 21.95 -20.03 0.69
N GLN A 104 22.58 -20.56 1.76
CA GLN A 104 21.86 -20.95 2.97
C GLN A 104 21.38 -19.73 3.78
N ILE A 105 22.21 -18.69 3.93
CA ILE A 105 21.79 -17.48 4.64
C ILE A 105 20.72 -16.72 3.84
N GLU A 106 20.85 -16.69 2.51
CA GLU A 106 19.84 -16.07 1.62
C GLU A 106 18.49 -16.81 1.68
N LYS A 107 18.50 -18.15 1.74
CA LYS A 107 17.30 -18.95 1.98
C LYS A 107 16.62 -18.56 3.30
N ASN A 108 17.39 -18.52 4.39
CA ASN A 108 16.85 -18.21 5.72
C ASN A 108 16.26 -16.79 5.76
N MET A 109 16.97 -15.80 5.20
CA MET A 109 16.48 -14.42 5.10
C MET A 109 15.19 -14.34 4.27
N ALA A 110 15.14 -15.02 3.12
CA ALA A 110 13.94 -15.04 2.29
C ALA A 110 12.75 -15.69 3.01
N GLN A 111 12.97 -16.79 3.74
CA GLN A 111 11.90 -17.46 4.50
C GLN A 111 11.29 -16.56 5.58
N VAL A 112 12.13 -15.92 6.41
CA VAL A 112 11.65 -15.01 7.46
C VAL A 112 10.93 -13.82 6.84
N TYR A 113 11.54 -13.16 5.84
CA TYR A 113 10.92 -12.01 5.18
C TYR A 113 9.57 -12.37 4.55
N CYS A 114 9.50 -13.47 3.81
CA CYS A 114 8.26 -13.91 3.17
C CYS A 114 7.15 -14.28 4.17
N SER A 115 7.51 -14.85 5.33
CA SER A 115 6.55 -15.13 6.39
C SER A 115 5.91 -13.84 6.90
N GLU A 116 6.72 -12.87 7.31
CA GLU A 116 6.18 -11.60 7.85
C GLU A 116 5.49 -10.75 6.77
N ALA A 117 6.01 -10.75 5.55
CA ALA A 117 5.39 -10.06 4.42
C ALA A 117 4.00 -10.64 4.11
N SER A 118 3.85 -11.97 4.17
CA SER A 118 2.55 -12.63 4.00
C SER A 118 1.52 -12.14 5.02
N ASP A 119 1.90 -12.00 6.29
CA ASP A 119 1.01 -11.48 7.33
C ASP A 119 0.58 -10.03 7.04
N ARG A 120 1.54 -9.16 6.66
CA ARG A 120 1.25 -7.76 6.28
C ARG A 120 0.35 -7.67 5.06
N ILE A 121 0.55 -8.51 4.06
CA ILE A 121 -0.32 -8.60 2.87
C ILE A 121 -1.74 -8.98 3.30
N GLN A 122 -1.89 -10.02 4.12
CA GLN A 122 -3.20 -10.48 4.57
C GLN A 122 -3.94 -9.43 5.39
N LEU A 123 -3.24 -8.70 6.26
CA LEU A 123 -3.81 -7.58 7.01
C LEU A 123 -4.33 -6.49 6.08
N ASN A 124 -3.54 -6.05 5.11
CA ASN A 124 -3.94 -5.03 4.15
C ASN A 124 -5.15 -5.47 3.31
N LEU A 125 -5.12 -6.69 2.75
CA LEU A 125 -6.18 -7.22 1.90
C LEU A 125 -7.49 -7.48 2.67
N THR A 126 -7.40 -7.98 3.90
CA THR A 126 -8.58 -8.17 4.76
C THR A 126 -9.22 -6.82 5.10
N ALA A 127 -8.40 -5.81 5.37
CA ALA A 127 -8.88 -4.48 5.70
C ALA A 127 -9.60 -3.78 4.52
N LEU A 128 -9.35 -4.18 3.27
CA LEU A 128 -10.10 -3.70 2.10
C LEU A 128 -11.57 -4.15 2.11
N LYS A 129 -11.88 -5.29 2.74
CA LYS A 129 -13.22 -5.88 2.78
C LYS A 129 -13.97 -5.61 4.09
N SER A 130 -13.30 -5.00 5.07
CA SER A 130 -13.85 -4.81 6.41
C SER A 130 -14.77 -3.58 6.47
N GLY A 131 -16.03 -3.79 6.84
CA GLY A 131 -17.00 -2.72 7.05
C GLY A 131 -16.59 -1.76 8.17
N ILE A 132 -15.98 -2.29 9.25
CA ILE A 132 -15.45 -1.48 10.36
C ILE A 132 -14.38 -0.54 9.86
N GLN A 133 -13.43 -1.02 9.04
CA GLN A 133 -12.37 -0.15 8.56
C GLN A 133 -12.88 0.91 7.58
N ARG A 134 -13.91 0.57 6.80
CA ARG A 134 -14.59 1.56 5.95
C ARG A 134 -15.31 2.64 6.78
N GLN A 135 -15.90 2.28 7.92
CA GLN A 135 -16.49 3.25 8.83
C GLN A 135 -15.43 4.14 9.47
N ASN A 136 -14.31 3.57 9.92
CA ASN A 136 -13.18 4.33 10.45
C ASN A 136 -12.64 5.35 9.44
N PHE A 137 -12.57 4.99 8.15
CA PHE A 137 -12.16 5.94 7.12
C PHE A 137 -13.10 7.12 6.94
N LYS A 138 -14.41 6.90 7.03
CA LYS A 138 -15.39 8.01 7.01
C LYS A 138 -15.19 8.93 8.21
N GLN A 139 -15.01 8.35 9.40
CA GLN A 139 -14.74 9.13 10.62
C GLN A 139 -13.41 9.89 10.53
N MET A 140 -12.37 9.32 9.94
CA MET A 140 -11.10 10.02 9.72
C MET A 140 -11.28 11.26 8.82
N THR A 141 -12.12 11.16 7.78
CA THR A 141 -12.47 12.32 6.95
C THR A 141 -13.19 13.40 7.75
N GLU A 142 -14.18 13.01 8.57
CA GLU A 142 -14.93 13.94 9.43
C GLU A 142 -13.99 14.67 10.42
N ILE A 143 -13.12 13.92 11.12
CA ILE A 143 -12.12 14.47 12.04
C ILE A 143 -11.18 15.43 11.31
N SER A 144 -10.70 15.05 10.11
CA SER A 144 -9.80 15.90 9.34
C SER A 144 -10.45 17.21 8.93
N ASN A 145 -11.74 17.20 8.56
CA ASN A 145 -12.47 18.41 8.20
C ASN A 145 -12.58 19.36 9.40
N GLU A 146 -12.93 18.83 10.57
CA GLU A 146 -13.05 19.63 11.81
C GLU A 146 -11.71 20.26 12.22
N ILE A 147 -10.61 19.50 12.15
CA ILE A 147 -9.25 20.01 12.40
C ILE A 147 -8.90 21.14 11.42
N CYS A 148 -9.24 20.98 10.13
CA CYS A 148 -8.97 22.00 9.11
C CYS A 148 -9.80 23.27 9.31
N GLU A 149 -11.07 23.14 9.73
CA GLU A 149 -11.95 24.27 10.03
C GLU A 149 -11.45 25.09 11.22
N VAL A 150 -10.97 24.42 12.28
CA VAL A 150 -10.39 25.08 13.47
C VAL A 150 -8.97 25.60 13.19
N GLY A 151 -8.24 24.99 12.26
CA GLY A 151 -6.85 25.33 11.93
C GLY A 151 -5.83 24.75 12.91
N GLY A 152 -6.19 23.71 13.67
CA GLY A 152 -5.33 23.15 14.71
C GLY A 152 -5.99 22.02 15.52
N VAL A 153 -5.43 21.72 16.69
CA VAL A 153 -5.99 20.72 17.59
C VAL A 153 -7.33 21.22 18.13
N VAL A 154 -8.38 20.42 17.93
CA VAL A 154 -9.76 20.78 18.31
C VAL A 154 -9.98 20.68 19.83
N GLN A 155 -9.33 19.70 20.46
CA GLN A 155 -9.53 19.41 21.88
C GLN A 155 -8.73 20.37 22.75
N ASN A 156 -9.38 20.86 23.81
CA ASN A 156 -8.67 21.50 24.90
C ASN A 156 -7.95 20.45 25.74
N ASN A 157 -6.89 20.89 26.43
CA ASN A 157 -6.30 20.08 27.47
C ASN A 157 -7.35 19.78 28.57
N PRO A 158 -7.16 18.74 29.40
CA PRO A 158 -8.13 18.39 30.44
C PRO A 158 -8.40 19.47 31.50
N VAL A 159 -7.55 20.51 31.61
CA VAL A 159 -7.75 21.62 32.56
C VAL A 159 -8.52 22.79 31.97
N GLY A 160 -8.74 22.81 30.65
CA GLY A 160 -9.67 23.72 29.98
C GLY A 160 -9.20 25.16 29.80
N PHE A 161 -7.91 25.44 29.99
CA PHE A 161 -7.27 26.74 29.74
C PHE A 161 -5.82 26.60 29.31
#